data_AF-A0A7S3J8T4-F1
#
_entry.id   AF-A0A7S3J8T4-F1
#
_cell.length_a   1.000
_cell.length_b   1.000
_cell.length_c   1.000
_cell.angle_alpha   90.00
_cell.angle_beta   90.00
_cell.angle_gamma   90.00
#
_symmetry.space_group_name_H-M   'P 1'
#
loop_
_entity.id
_entity.type
_entity.pdbx_description
1 polymer ?
#
loop_
_entity_poly.entity_id
_entity_poly.type
_entity_poly.pdbx_seq_one_letter_code
_entity_poly.pdbx_strand_id
1 'polypeptide(L)'
;MMSLFVSSHYKNSPNDLQLMSDAPGHALFVLIGPLDQQKSKIPDILCAIQVCYEGNVSKESISSSMARGMKPAGDLIPWTVSEQFQDDNFGMLNGVRVVRIATHPNAQKKGYGSKALELLQKYYEGMMIDIDNIKTDENDEIFGKTENAEMMEESKEGLLSEKIKQRKNLPPILQKLSERKPLPIQYLGTSFGITPELYNFWTKSSYVPIYIRQTSNDLTGEHTC
;
A
#
# COMPACT_ATOMS: atom_id res chain seq x y z
N MET A 1 -8.26 8.74 -10.21
CA MET A 1 -7.31 8.36 -9.14
C MET A 1 -6.01 9.15 -9.20
N MET A 2 -5.29 9.20 -10.33
CA MET A 2 -4.01 9.94 -10.37
C MET A 2 -4.12 11.43 -10.08
N SER A 3 -5.14 12.09 -10.63
CA SER A 3 -5.45 13.48 -10.26
C SER A 3 -5.66 13.67 -8.76
N LEU A 4 -6.15 12.65 -8.04
CA LEU A 4 -6.35 12.69 -6.59
C LEU A 4 -5.01 12.64 -5.83
N PHE A 5 -4.12 11.71 -6.20
CA PHE A 5 -2.79 11.63 -5.60
C PHE A 5 -1.97 12.88 -5.90
N VAL A 6 -2.02 13.39 -7.14
CA VAL A 6 -1.31 14.61 -7.51
C VAL A 6 -1.84 15.83 -6.75
N SER A 7 -3.16 15.95 -6.60
CA SER A 7 -3.76 17.10 -5.90
C SER A 7 -3.60 17.08 -4.38
N SER A 8 -3.32 15.92 -3.77
CA SER A 8 -3.22 15.77 -2.32
C SER A 8 -1.79 15.80 -1.79
N HIS A 9 -0.79 15.58 -2.65
CA HIS A 9 0.62 15.52 -2.24
C HIS A 9 1.42 16.74 -2.69
N TYR A 10 2.19 17.29 -1.75
CA TYR A 10 3.06 18.44 -1.97
C TYR A 10 4.17 18.19 -3.01
N LYS A 11 4.60 16.93 -3.16
CA LYS A 11 5.58 16.50 -4.16
C LYS A 11 5.17 15.18 -4.78
N ASN A 12 5.20 15.10 -6.11
CA ASN A 12 4.99 13.87 -6.87
C ASN A 12 6.15 13.73 -7.87
N SER A 13 6.64 12.51 -8.05
CA SER A 13 7.57 12.17 -9.11
C SER A 13 6.85 11.31 -10.15
N PRO A 14 7.11 11.46 -11.46
CA PRO A 14 6.59 10.54 -12.47
C PRO A 14 6.94 9.07 -12.16
N ASN A 15 8.07 8.82 -11.50
CA ASN A 15 8.51 7.49 -11.09
C ASN A 15 7.59 6.84 -10.04
N ASP A 16 6.72 7.61 -9.37
CA ASP A 16 5.80 7.06 -8.36
C ASP A 16 4.82 6.05 -8.99
N LEU A 17 4.39 6.32 -10.23
CA LEU A 17 3.51 5.44 -10.99
C LEU A 17 4.17 4.11 -11.32
N GLN A 18 5.45 4.19 -11.71
CA GLN A 18 6.25 3.02 -11.99
C GLN A 18 6.46 2.22 -10.71
N LEU A 19 6.81 2.88 -9.60
CA LEU A 19 6.99 2.24 -8.30
C LEU A 19 5.73 1.49 -7.84
N MET A 20 4.55 2.11 -7.99
CA MET A 20 3.28 1.46 -7.66
C MET A 20 2.95 0.25 -8.53
N SER A 21 3.46 0.22 -9.77
CA SER A 21 3.19 -0.88 -10.71
C SER A 21 4.22 -2.01 -10.59
N ASP A 22 5.45 -1.68 -10.18
CA ASP A 22 6.59 -2.61 -10.17
C ASP A 22 6.72 -3.33 -8.82
N ALA A 23 6.45 -2.66 -7.70
CA ALA A 23 6.65 -3.25 -6.38
C ALA A 23 5.40 -4.03 -5.91
N PRO A 24 5.51 -5.37 -5.73
CA PRO A 24 4.37 -6.25 -5.42
C PRO A 24 3.79 -6.03 -4.02
N GLY A 25 4.53 -5.38 -3.13
CA GLY A 25 4.08 -5.03 -1.80
C GLY A 25 3.08 -3.86 -1.77
N HIS A 26 2.84 -3.15 -2.87
CA HIS A 26 1.88 -2.05 -2.88
C HIS A 26 0.45 -2.51 -3.10
N ALA A 27 -0.47 -1.95 -2.30
CA ALA A 27 -1.89 -2.08 -2.54
C ALA A 27 -2.59 -0.72 -2.46
N LEU A 28 -3.70 -0.60 -3.19
CA LEU A 28 -4.50 0.60 -3.27
C LEU A 28 -5.89 0.33 -2.73
N PHE A 29 -6.34 1.18 -1.81
CA PHE A 29 -7.70 1.18 -1.29
C PHE A 29 -8.38 2.48 -1.67
N VAL A 30 -9.65 2.41 -2.07
CA VAL A 30 -10.43 3.59 -2.47
C VAL A 30 -11.73 3.64 -1.69
N LEU A 31 -12.03 4.82 -1.15
CA LEU A 31 -13.33 5.14 -0.58
C LEU A 31 -14.18 5.74 -1.70
N ILE A 32 -15.23 5.02 -2.07
CA ILE A 32 -16.20 5.43 -3.09
C ILE A 32 -17.49 5.93 -2.44
N GLY A 33 -18.19 6.81 -3.15
CA GLY A 33 -19.57 7.16 -2.80
C GLY A 33 -20.52 5.95 -2.91
N PRO A 34 -21.75 6.08 -2.39
CA PRO A 34 -22.76 5.02 -2.49
C PRO A 34 -23.01 4.66 -3.97
N LEU A 35 -22.91 3.37 -4.28
CA LEU A 35 -23.16 2.83 -5.61
C LEU A 35 -24.66 2.69 -5.82
N ASP A 36 -25.21 3.44 -6.77
CA ASP A 36 -26.59 3.26 -7.22
C ASP A 36 -26.60 2.15 -8.28
N GLN A 37 -27.06 0.95 -7.92
CA GLN A 37 -27.01 -0.26 -8.77
C GLN A 37 -27.69 -0.09 -10.14
N GLN A 38 -28.55 0.92 -10.28
CA GLN A 38 -29.33 1.21 -11.49
C GLN A 38 -28.59 2.12 -12.48
N LYS A 39 -27.57 2.87 -12.04
CA LYS A 39 -26.81 3.76 -12.91
C LYS A 39 -25.44 3.14 -13.19
N SER A 40 -25.22 2.78 -14.45
CA SER A 40 -23.88 2.43 -14.97
C SER A 40 -23.00 3.69 -15.09
N LYS A 41 -22.83 4.41 -13.98
CA LYS A 41 -21.91 5.54 -13.86
C LYS A 41 -20.67 5.07 -13.12
N ILE A 42 -19.50 5.49 -13.59
CA ILE A 42 -18.24 5.27 -12.89
C ILE A 42 -18.34 5.95 -11.50
N PRO A 43 -18.03 5.24 -10.40
CA PRO A 43 -18.12 5.81 -9.07
C PRO A 43 -17.12 6.95 -8.87
N ASP A 44 -17.58 7.98 -8.16
CA ASP A 44 -16.74 9.09 -7.75
C ASP A 44 -15.87 8.66 -6.55
N ILE A 45 -14.54 8.75 -6.70
CA ILE A 45 -13.56 8.40 -5.66
C ILE A 45 -13.40 9.59 -4.73
N LEU A 46 -13.76 9.42 -3.45
CA LEU A 46 -13.70 10.47 -2.44
C LEU A 46 -12.33 10.51 -1.75
N CYS A 47 -11.77 9.34 -1.46
CA CYS A 47 -10.45 9.19 -0.86
C CYS A 47 -9.74 7.97 -1.44
N ALA A 48 -8.42 8.03 -1.60
CA ALA A 48 -7.57 6.90 -1.96
C ALA A 48 -6.45 6.76 -0.93
N ILE A 49 -6.14 5.54 -0.54
CA ILE A 49 -5.06 5.17 0.36
C ILE A 49 -4.13 4.22 -0.39
N GLN A 50 -2.85 4.56 -0.44
CA GLN A 50 -1.80 3.67 -0.89
C GLN A 50 -1.11 3.07 0.34
N VAL A 51 -1.04 1.75 0.37
CA VAL A 51 -0.32 1.01 1.39
C VAL A 51 0.85 0.25 0.77
N CYS A 52 1.83 -0.09 1.59
CA CYS A 52 2.93 -0.99 1.29
C CYS A 52 3.01 -2.04 2.40
N TYR A 53 3.03 -3.32 2.04
CA TYR A 53 3.34 -4.40 2.97
C TYR A 53 4.84 -4.40 3.24
N GLU A 54 5.21 -4.42 4.52
CA GLU A 54 6.60 -4.39 4.98
C GLU A 54 6.85 -5.46 6.03
N GLY A 55 8.10 -5.90 6.14
CA GLY A 55 8.53 -6.84 7.17
C GLY A 55 8.81 -8.23 6.65
N ASN A 56 8.67 -9.24 7.52
CA ASN A 56 9.13 -10.61 7.28
C ASN A 56 10.61 -10.72 6.89
N VAL A 57 11.45 -9.82 7.43
CA VAL A 57 12.89 -9.80 7.11
C VAL A 57 13.61 -10.76 8.04
N SER A 58 14.48 -11.62 7.49
CA SER A 58 15.25 -12.56 8.31
C SER A 58 16.25 -11.85 9.21
N LYS A 59 16.45 -12.38 10.42
CA LYS A 59 17.36 -11.79 11.41
C LYS A 59 18.79 -11.69 10.90
N GLU A 60 19.24 -12.64 10.08
CA GLU A 60 20.56 -12.64 9.46
C GLU A 60 20.70 -11.51 8.43
N SER A 61 19.62 -11.21 7.69
CA SER A 61 19.59 -10.08 6.76
C SER A 61 19.65 -8.76 7.52
N ILE A 62 18.94 -8.65 8.66
CA ILE A 62 18.96 -7.46 9.50
C ILE A 62 20.35 -7.21 10.09
N SER A 63 20.92 -8.22 10.74
CA SER A 63 22.23 -8.12 11.40
C SER A 63 23.37 -7.86 10.41
N SER A 64 23.35 -8.50 9.25
CA SER A 64 24.35 -8.27 8.20
C SER A 64 24.22 -6.89 7.55
N SER A 65 23.01 -6.37 7.40
CA SER A 65 22.77 -5.05 6.81
C SER A 65 23.11 -3.93 7.79
N MET A 66 22.76 -4.12 9.07
CA MET A 66 23.13 -3.21 10.17
C MET A 66 24.65 -3.15 10.35
N ALA A 67 25.34 -4.29 10.32
CA ALA A 67 26.81 -4.33 10.39
C ALA A 67 27.49 -3.60 9.21
N ARG A 68 26.84 -3.56 8.05
CA ARG A 68 27.31 -2.83 6.86
C ARG A 68 26.85 -1.38 6.80
N GLY A 69 25.96 -0.94 7.71
CA GLY A 69 25.33 0.38 7.66
C GLY A 69 24.50 0.63 6.38
N MET A 70 24.05 -0.43 5.71
CA MET A 70 23.26 -0.34 4.48
C MET A 70 21.78 -0.53 4.77
N LYS A 71 20.94 0.34 4.20
CA LYS A 71 19.48 0.22 4.23
C LYS A 71 18.99 -0.25 2.87
N PRO A 72 18.56 -1.51 2.72
CA PRO A 72 18.00 -1.96 1.46
C PRO A 72 16.71 -1.21 1.15
N ALA A 73 16.41 -1.06 -0.14
CA ALA A 73 15.23 -0.34 -0.60
C ALA A 73 13.96 -1.16 -0.32
N GLY A 74 12.93 -0.51 0.21
CA GLY A 74 11.64 -1.13 0.51
C GLY A 74 11.16 -0.84 1.93
N ASP A 75 11.55 -1.71 2.87
CA ASP A 75 11.04 -1.80 4.25
C ASP A 75 11.47 -0.64 5.15
N LEU A 76 10.90 0.55 4.97
CA LEU A 76 11.36 1.73 5.69
C LEU A 76 11.18 1.61 7.21
N ILE A 77 10.01 1.14 7.67
CA ILE A 77 9.68 1.10 9.10
C ILE A 77 10.53 0.04 9.83
N PRO A 78 10.58 -1.23 9.35
CA PRO A 78 11.46 -2.25 9.93
C PRO A 78 12.91 -1.78 10.09
N TRP A 79 13.49 -1.19 9.03
CA TRP A 79 14.89 -0.74 9.07
C TRP A 79 15.09 0.42 10.04
N THR A 80 14.19 1.40 10.05
CA THR A 80 14.31 2.57 10.90
C THR A 80 14.17 2.19 12.38
N VAL A 81 13.20 1.35 12.72
CA VAL A 81 13.00 0.92 14.11
C VAL A 81 14.15 0.03 14.57
N SER A 82 14.58 -0.94 13.74
CA SER A 82 15.69 -1.84 14.10
C SER A 82 17.00 -1.07 14.30
N GLU A 83 17.28 -0.04 13.48
CA GLU A 83 18.49 0.77 13.62
C GLU A 83 18.46 1.67 14.86
N GLN A 84 17.34 2.34 15.14
CA GLN A 84 17.27 3.33 16.21
C GLN A 84 17.08 2.71 17.59
N PHE A 85 16.34 1.60 17.68
CA PHE A 85 16.06 0.90 18.95
C PHE A 85 16.93 -0.35 19.16
N GLN A 86 17.74 -0.73 18.16
CA GLN A 86 18.56 -1.95 18.18
C GLN A 86 17.76 -3.23 18.47
N ASP A 87 16.51 -3.28 17.99
CA ASP A 87 15.63 -4.43 18.14
C ASP A 87 15.47 -5.18 16.80
N ASP A 88 16.22 -6.27 16.65
CA ASP A 88 16.15 -7.14 15.47
C ASP A 88 14.79 -7.84 15.35
N ASN A 89 14.06 -8.03 16.45
CA ASN A 89 12.79 -8.77 16.44
C ASN A 89 11.70 -7.97 15.71
N PHE A 90 11.77 -6.64 15.75
CA PHE A 90 10.78 -5.79 15.10
C PHE A 90 10.77 -6.00 13.59
N GLY A 91 11.93 -6.17 12.95
CA GLY A 91 11.99 -6.39 11.50
C GLY A 91 11.44 -7.74 11.03
N MET A 92 11.27 -8.69 11.96
CA MET A 92 10.63 -9.98 11.68
C MET A 92 9.09 -9.88 11.68
N LEU A 93 8.52 -8.81 12.27
CA LEU A 93 7.07 -8.59 12.29
C LEU A 93 6.58 -8.22 10.90
N ASN A 94 5.36 -8.63 10.56
CA ASN A 94 4.69 -8.19 9.35
C ASN A 94 3.88 -6.93 9.67
N GLY A 95 3.97 -5.94 8.81
CA GLY A 95 3.17 -4.75 8.96
C GLY A 95 2.83 -4.12 7.65
N VAL A 96 2.08 -3.04 7.77
CA VAL A 96 1.68 -2.24 6.64
C VAL A 96 2.08 -0.80 6.90
N ARG A 97 2.76 -0.20 5.93
CA ARG A 97 3.01 1.24 5.89
C ARG A 97 1.96 1.89 5.00
N VAL A 98 1.23 2.85 5.57
CA VAL A 98 0.45 3.80 4.79
C VAL A 98 1.43 4.78 4.13
N VAL A 99 1.59 4.67 2.82
CA VAL A 99 2.53 5.50 2.05
C VAL A 99 1.88 6.84 1.71
N ARG A 100 0.61 6.81 1.27
CA ARG A 100 -0.11 8.01 0.81
C ARG A 100 -1.58 7.93 1.19
N ILE A 101 -2.14 9.06 1.59
CA ILE A 101 -3.58 9.26 1.74
C ILE A 101 -3.94 10.51 0.93
N ALA A 102 -4.86 10.34 0.00
CA ALA A 102 -5.31 11.40 -0.88
C ALA A 102 -6.81 11.57 -0.72
N THR A 103 -7.25 12.74 -0.25
CA THR A 103 -8.67 13.10 -0.15
C THR A 103 -9.00 14.15 -1.19
N HIS A 104 -10.17 14.03 -1.82
CA HIS A 104 -10.57 15.00 -2.84
C HIS A 104 -10.59 16.42 -2.27
N PRO A 105 -10.05 17.45 -2.97
CA PRO A 105 -9.96 18.82 -2.43
C PRO A 105 -11.29 19.35 -1.85
N ASN A 106 -12.41 19.14 -2.55
CA ASN A 106 -13.75 19.53 -2.08
C ASN A 106 -14.30 18.70 -0.90
N ALA A 107 -13.63 17.60 -0.58
CA ALA A 107 -13.97 16.66 0.50
C ALA A 107 -12.95 16.74 1.67
N GLN A 108 -11.93 17.58 1.57
CA GLN A 108 -11.01 17.84 2.67
C GLN A 108 -11.76 18.44 3.87
N LYS A 109 -11.24 18.19 5.08
CA LYS A 109 -11.81 18.67 6.36
C LYS A 109 -13.21 18.14 6.72
N LYS A 110 -13.80 17.25 5.92
CA LYS A 110 -15.08 16.55 6.22
C LYS A 110 -14.90 15.20 6.93
N GLY A 111 -13.66 14.79 7.20
CA GLY A 111 -13.35 13.54 7.93
C GLY A 111 -13.30 12.27 7.08
N TYR A 112 -13.40 12.35 5.75
CA TYR A 112 -13.31 11.17 4.87
C TYR A 112 -11.99 10.42 4.99
N GLY A 113 -10.86 11.13 5.18
CA GLY A 113 -9.56 10.50 5.40
C GLY A 113 -9.51 9.68 6.70
N SER A 114 -10.00 10.25 7.80
CA SER A 114 -10.09 9.55 9.09
C SER A 114 -11.03 8.35 9.01
N LYS A 115 -12.16 8.49 8.28
CA LYS A 115 -13.08 7.37 8.08
C LYS A 115 -12.46 6.25 7.24
N ALA A 116 -11.72 6.60 6.18
CA ALA A 116 -11.04 5.63 5.34
C ALA A 116 -9.97 4.85 6.14
N LEU A 117 -9.23 5.51 7.04
CA LEU A 117 -8.31 4.85 7.96
C LEU A 117 -9.00 3.93 8.97
N GLU A 118 -10.11 4.38 9.57
CA GLU A 118 -10.90 3.56 10.50
C GLU A 118 -11.40 2.27 9.81
N LEU A 119 -11.87 2.38 8.56
CA LEU A 119 -12.31 1.23 7.77
C LEU A 119 -11.13 0.31 7.41
N LEU A 120 -9.97 0.87 7.06
CA LEU A 120 -8.76 0.12 6.77
C LEU A 120 -8.30 -0.68 8.00
N GLN A 121 -8.29 -0.07 9.18
CA GLN A 121 -7.96 -0.73 10.44
C GLN A 121 -8.91 -1.89 10.72
N LYS A 122 -10.23 -1.65 10.61
CA LYS A 122 -11.26 -2.70 10.79
C LYS A 122 -11.13 -3.85 9.80
N TYR A 123 -10.69 -3.57 8.58
CA TYR A 123 -10.42 -4.59 7.57
C TYR A 123 -9.25 -5.49 7.99
N TYR A 124 -8.12 -4.92 8.41
CA TYR A 124 -6.98 -5.72 8.86
C TYR A 124 -7.21 -6.42 10.21
N GLU A 125 -8.08 -5.88 11.06
CA GLU A 125 -8.56 -6.55 12.27
C GLU A 125 -9.53 -7.72 11.96
N GLY A 126 -10.00 -7.86 10.72
CA GLY A 126 -10.86 -8.96 10.26
C GLY A 126 -12.36 -8.76 10.51
N MET A 127 -12.80 -7.57 10.94
CA MET A 127 -14.22 -7.31 11.26
C MET A 127 -15.14 -7.16 10.04
N MET A 128 -14.59 -7.03 8.83
CA MET A 128 -15.36 -6.75 7.60
C MET A 128 -15.44 -7.92 6.61
N ILE A 129 -14.95 -9.08 7.03
CA ILE A 129 -14.92 -10.27 6.18
C ILE A 129 -16.26 -11.01 6.32
N ASP A 130 -16.99 -11.14 5.22
CA ASP A 130 -18.09 -12.10 5.15
C ASP A 130 -17.46 -13.50 4.99
N ILE A 131 -17.43 -14.26 6.09
CA ILE A 131 -16.84 -15.62 6.13
C ILE A 131 -17.46 -16.53 5.04
N ASP A 132 -18.72 -16.29 4.68
CA ASP A 132 -19.47 -17.09 3.69
C ASP A 132 -19.15 -16.74 2.22
N ASN A 133 -18.50 -15.60 1.94
CA ASN A 133 -18.24 -15.09 0.58
C ASN A 133 -16.75 -15.03 0.21
N ILE A 134 -15.86 -15.60 1.01
CA ILE A 134 -14.42 -15.61 0.73
C ILE A 134 -14.16 -16.48 -0.51
N LYS A 135 -14.01 -15.84 -1.67
CA LYS A 135 -13.42 -16.45 -2.86
C LYS A 135 -11.97 -16.01 -2.95
N THR A 136 -11.06 -16.67 -2.23
CA THR A 136 -9.64 -16.53 -2.55
C THR A 136 -8.88 -17.84 -2.31
N ASP A 137 -8.77 -18.61 -3.38
CA ASP A 137 -7.57 -19.39 -3.75
C ASP A 137 -6.47 -18.42 -4.27
N GLU A 138 -6.25 -17.27 -3.63
CA GLU A 138 -5.22 -16.29 -4.05
C GLU A 138 -3.88 -16.44 -3.29
N ASN A 139 -3.79 -17.39 -2.35
CA ASN A 139 -2.49 -17.75 -1.76
C ASN A 139 -1.53 -18.38 -2.81
N ASP A 140 -2.03 -18.82 -3.97
CA ASP A 140 -1.21 -19.35 -5.07
C ASP A 140 -0.75 -18.27 -6.08
N GLU A 141 -1.25 -17.03 -6.05
CA GLU A 141 -0.77 -15.97 -6.97
C GLU A 141 0.45 -15.20 -6.43
N ILE A 142 0.69 -15.22 -5.12
CA ILE A 142 1.89 -14.60 -4.51
C ILE A 142 3.12 -15.51 -4.63
N PHE A 143 2.93 -16.83 -4.66
CA PHE A 143 3.97 -17.81 -4.95
C PHE A 143 3.71 -18.42 -6.33
N GLY A 144 4.21 -17.76 -7.37
CA GLY A 144 4.03 -18.15 -8.77
C GLY A 144 4.16 -19.65 -9.02
N LYS A 145 3.03 -20.36 -9.06
CA LYS A 145 2.95 -21.64 -9.74
C LYS A 145 2.76 -21.35 -11.21
N THR A 146 3.77 -21.77 -11.92
CA THR A 146 3.99 -21.68 -13.35
C THR A 146 2.90 -22.46 -14.08
N GLU A 147 1.80 -21.82 -14.46
CA GLU A 147 0.94 -22.29 -15.56
C GLU A 147 1.51 -21.92 -16.95
N ASN A 148 2.81 -21.59 -17.04
CA ASN A 148 3.53 -21.36 -18.29
C ASN A 148 4.13 -22.65 -18.89
N ALA A 149 3.68 -23.84 -18.49
CA ALA A 149 4.21 -25.10 -19.03
C ALA A 149 3.63 -25.46 -20.42
N GLU A 150 2.48 -24.88 -20.82
CA GLU A 150 1.86 -25.20 -22.11
C GLU A 150 2.13 -24.17 -23.23
N MET A 151 2.75 -23.03 -22.93
CA MET A 151 2.98 -21.95 -23.91
C MET A 151 4.41 -21.87 -24.48
N MET A 152 5.33 -22.76 -24.08
CA MET A 152 6.74 -22.70 -24.49
C MET A 152 7.07 -23.36 -25.86
N GLU A 153 6.12 -24.02 -26.54
CA GLU A 153 6.42 -24.68 -27.82
C GLU A 153 6.19 -23.79 -29.08
N GLU A 154 5.53 -22.64 -28.99
CA GLU A 154 5.21 -21.80 -30.17
C GLU A 154 6.14 -20.60 -30.41
N SER A 155 7.21 -20.41 -29.62
CA SER A 155 8.10 -19.24 -29.74
C SER A 155 9.21 -19.39 -30.79
N LYS A 156 8.85 -19.67 -32.05
CA LYS A 156 9.79 -19.61 -33.21
C LYS A 156 9.46 -18.53 -34.24
N GLU A 157 8.45 -17.70 -34.00
CA GLU A 157 8.12 -16.56 -34.86
C GLU A 157 8.36 -15.23 -34.12
N GLY A 158 9.04 -14.30 -34.80
CA GLY A 158 9.53 -13.06 -34.18
C GLY A 158 8.42 -12.10 -33.70
N LEU A 159 8.82 -11.17 -32.83
CA LEU A 159 8.03 -10.08 -32.22
C LEU A 159 7.11 -9.29 -33.15
N LEU A 160 7.33 -9.35 -34.47
CA LEU A 160 6.55 -8.61 -35.48
C LEU A 160 5.25 -9.32 -35.89
N SER A 161 4.98 -10.54 -35.39
CA SER A 161 3.83 -11.36 -35.79
C SER A 161 2.80 -11.59 -34.67
N GLU A 162 2.96 -10.91 -33.53
CA GLU A 162 2.07 -11.10 -32.38
C GLU A 162 0.64 -10.62 -32.69
N LYS A 163 -0.28 -11.57 -32.88
CA LYS A 163 -1.72 -11.31 -32.95
C LYS A 163 -2.27 -11.17 -31.54
N ILE A 164 -2.39 -9.93 -31.07
CA ILE A 164 -3.00 -9.59 -29.77
C ILE A 164 -4.46 -10.08 -29.76
N LYS A 165 -4.72 -11.23 -29.13
CA LYS A 165 -6.08 -11.70 -28.86
C LYS A 165 -6.58 -11.08 -27.55
N GLN A 166 -7.83 -10.61 -27.54
CA GLN A 166 -8.46 -10.02 -26.37
C GLN A 166 -8.59 -11.08 -25.26
N ARG A 167 -8.06 -10.79 -24.07
CA ARG A 167 -8.16 -11.69 -22.90
C ARG A 167 -9.64 -11.90 -22.56
N LYS A 168 -10.12 -13.13 -22.61
CA LYS A 168 -11.56 -13.47 -22.53
C LYS A 168 -12.17 -13.29 -21.13
N ASN A 169 -11.37 -13.36 -20.07
CA ASN A 169 -11.81 -13.16 -18.68
C ASN A 169 -10.87 -12.16 -18.00
N LEU A 170 -11.19 -10.87 -18.05
CA LEU A 170 -10.49 -9.86 -17.26
C LEU A 170 -11.11 -9.83 -15.85
N PRO A 171 -10.29 -9.86 -14.78
CA PRO A 171 -10.82 -9.65 -13.44
C PRO A 171 -11.46 -8.25 -13.35
N PRO A 172 -12.46 -8.06 -12.47
CA PRO A 172 -13.09 -6.77 -12.28
C PRO A 172 -12.07 -5.74 -11.79
N ILE A 173 -12.21 -4.49 -12.25
CA ILE A 173 -11.32 -3.38 -11.86
C ILE A 173 -11.39 -3.10 -10.34
N LEU A 174 -12.58 -3.27 -9.76
CA LEU A 174 -12.83 -3.07 -8.33
C LEU A 174 -13.30 -4.39 -7.73
N GLN A 175 -12.60 -4.82 -6.69
CA GLN A 175 -13.00 -5.92 -5.83
C GLN A 175 -13.57 -5.34 -4.54
N LYS A 176 -14.62 -5.95 -3.99
CA LYS A 176 -15.16 -5.49 -2.70
C LYS A 176 -14.20 -5.90 -1.59
N LEU A 177 -14.08 -5.03 -0.59
CA LEU A 177 -13.22 -5.26 0.56
C LEU A 177 -13.64 -6.50 1.38
N SER A 178 -14.93 -6.82 1.41
CA SER A 178 -15.49 -7.98 2.11
C SER A 178 -15.17 -9.32 1.45
N GLU A 179 -14.85 -9.32 0.15
CA GLU A 179 -14.56 -10.54 -0.63
C GLU A 179 -13.07 -10.92 -0.56
N ARG A 180 -12.21 -10.01 -0.11
CA ARG A 180 -10.77 -10.20 -0.03
C ARG A 180 -10.35 -10.50 1.41
N LYS A 181 -9.55 -11.55 1.60
CA LYS A 181 -8.95 -11.83 2.91
C LYS A 181 -7.74 -10.92 3.16
N PRO A 182 -7.67 -10.21 4.30
CA PRO A 182 -6.49 -9.44 4.67
C PRO A 182 -5.32 -10.37 5.02
N LEU A 183 -4.11 -9.91 4.72
CA LEU A 183 -2.90 -10.51 5.27
C LEU A 183 -2.86 -10.24 6.78
N PRO A 184 -2.40 -11.21 7.60
CA PRO A 184 -2.23 -10.99 9.03
C PRO A 184 -1.08 -10.01 9.25
N ILE A 185 -1.40 -8.87 9.86
CA ILE A 185 -0.43 -7.81 10.17
C ILE A 185 -0.36 -7.61 11.68
N GLN A 186 0.84 -7.28 12.18
CA GLN A 186 1.07 -6.96 13.59
C GLN A 186 1.09 -5.45 13.86
N TYR A 187 1.47 -4.64 12.87
CA TYR A 187 1.49 -3.19 13.01
C TYR A 187 1.00 -2.47 11.76
N LEU A 188 0.45 -1.27 11.97
CA LEU A 188 0.09 -0.32 10.92
C LEU A 188 0.85 0.98 11.20
N GLY A 189 1.73 1.37 10.28
CA GLY A 189 2.57 2.55 10.43
C GLY A 189 2.39 3.53 9.28
N THR A 190 2.99 4.71 9.43
CA THR A 190 3.05 5.75 8.40
C THR A 190 4.38 6.46 8.52
N SER A 191 4.81 7.12 7.46
CA SER A 191 5.95 8.03 7.53
C SER A 191 5.64 9.30 6.75
N PHE A 192 5.81 10.45 7.39
CA PHE A 192 5.42 11.74 6.82
C PHE A 192 6.30 12.89 7.33
N GLY A 193 6.36 13.98 6.56
CA GLY A 193 6.96 15.23 7.03
C GLY A 193 6.07 15.86 8.10
N ILE A 194 6.61 16.10 9.30
CA ILE A 194 5.81 16.56 10.42
C ILE A 194 5.32 17.99 10.19
N THR A 195 4.00 18.13 10.18
CA THR A 195 3.30 19.43 10.18
C THR A 195 2.21 19.39 11.25
N PRO A 196 1.80 20.54 11.83
CA PRO A 196 0.73 20.56 12.83
C PRO A 196 -0.58 19.95 12.32
N GLU A 197 -0.88 20.09 11.03
CA GLU A 197 -2.10 19.53 10.41
C GLU A 197 -2.04 18.00 10.35
N LEU A 198 -0.93 17.44 9.83
CA LEU A 198 -0.76 15.99 9.73
C LEU A 198 -0.61 15.34 11.10
N TYR A 199 0.15 15.94 12.01
CA TYR A 199 0.29 15.44 13.38
C TYR A 199 -1.09 15.31 14.06
N ASN A 200 -1.90 16.37 14.03
CA ASN A 200 -3.25 16.33 14.58
C ASN A 200 -4.16 15.31 13.88
N PHE A 201 -4.00 15.12 12.57
CA PHE A 201 -4.77 14.11 11.82
C PHE A 201 -4.43 12.68 12.28
N TRP A 202 -3.14 12.36 12.42
CA TRP A 202 -2.68 11.03 12.83
C TRP A 202 -2.97 10.74 14.30
N THR A 203 -2.78 11.72 15.20
CA THR A 203 -3.14 11.58 16.61
C THR A 203 -4.64 11.34 16.80
N LYS A 204 -5.50 12.03 16.03
CA LYS A 204 -6.96 11.77 16.02
C LYS A 204 -7.33 10.39 15.49
N SER A 205 -6.47 9.80 14.66
CA SER A 205 -6.65 8.46 14.10
C SER A 205 -5.99 7.38 14.98
N SER A 206 -5.63 7.70 16.23
CA SER A 206 -5.02 6.79 17.22
C SER A 206 -3.61 6.30 16.88
N TYR A 207 -2.86 7.01 16.04
CA TYR A 207 -1.45 6.72 15.78
C TYR A 207 -0.56 7.32 16.87
N VAL A 208 0.47 6.57 17.26
CA VAL A 208 1.47 6.98 18.26
C VAL A 208 2.80 7.27 17.56
N PRO A 209 3.40 8.46 17.74
CA PRO A 209 4.71 8.75 17.20
C PRO A 209 5.79 7.94 17.93
N ILE A 210 6.63 7.23 17.17
CA ILE A 210 7.71 6.39 17.73
C ILE A 210 9.08 7.05 17.54
N TYR A 211 9.31 7.66 16.37
CA TYR A 211 10.60 8.22 16.00
C TYR A 211 10.40 9.50 15.19
N ILE A 212 11.23 10.52 15.45
CA ILE A 212 11.31 11.74 14.66
C ILE A 212 12.76 11.97 14.29
N ARG A 213 13.02 12.11 12.99
CA ARG A 213 14.36 12.34 12.47
C ARG A 213 14.82 13.76 12.77
N GLN A 214 15.94 13.90 13.46
CA GLN A 214 16.51 15.23 13.79
C GLN A 214 16.99 16.01 12.57
N THR A 215 17.46 15.34 11.53
CA THR A 215 17.86 16.01 10.28
C THR A 215 16.62 16.35 9.46
N SER A 216 16.42 17.63 9.16
CA SER A 216 15.39 18.08 8.23
C SER A 216 15.66 17.57 6.82
N ASN A 217 14.61 17.34 6.05
CA ASN A 217 14.74 17.06 4.64
C ASN A 217 15.12 18.34 3.89
N ASP A 218 16.17 18.31 3.06
CA ASP A 218 16.66 19.49 2.32
C ASP A 218 15.62 20.09 1.38
N LEU A 219 14.64 19.28 0.94
CA LEU A 219 13.61 19.69 -0.02
C LEU A 219 12.42 20.40 0.62
N THR A 220 11.96 19.92 1.78
CA THR A 220 10.75 20.44 2.45
C THR A 220 11.06 21.24 3.70
N GLY A 221 12.27 21.12 4.24
CA GLY A 221 12.65 21.67 5.54
C GLY A 221 11.99 20.96 6.73
N GLU A 222 11.15 19.95 6.48
CA GLU A 222 10.41 19.24 7.52
C GLU A 222 11.21 18.05 8.06
N HIS A 223 10.94 17.71 9.32
CA HIS A 223 11.45 16.49 9.95
C HIS A 223 10.54 15.31 9.62
N THR A 224 11.11 14.16 9.28
CA THR A 224 10.31 12.94 9.06
C THR A 224 9.92 12.32 10.39
N CYS A 225 8.63 12.06 10.57
CA CYS A 225 8.05 11.24 11.63
C CYS A 225 7.57 9.90 11.07
#